data_AF-A0A7R9PTS1-F1
#
_entry.id   AF-A0A7R9PTS1-F1
#
_cell.length_a   1.000
_cell.length_b   1.000
_cell.length_c   1.000
_cell.angle_alpha   90.00
_cell.angle_beta   90.00
_cell.angle_gamma   90.00
#
_symmetry.space_group_name_H-M   'P 1'
#
loop_
_entity.id
_entity.type
_entity.pdbx_description
1 polymer ?
#
loop_
_entity_poly.entity_id
_entity_poly.type
_entity_poly.pdbx_seq_one_letter_code
_entity_poly.pdbx_strand_id
1 'polypeptide(L)'
;MLIMPEHWQFVFTMVLDFRMKVLVQVAAELMEMKIDTNGIEIEEVMFKKTLRRGLQQFSKIVEAKKKLDSEDVFLLYDTYGFPKDLTNLMAEEKNIEVSMDNFDKLVEEAKEKSRTRKESPITINFNFEKTDDSYKYDGNGISAHLQGIVLNNELVDSLEENKKGYLIFDRTCFYSESGGQVGDKGLITFLSNGKKVGGKTSSECTLEFDETRREKIRANHSAGHLLGHFIRDFVPDAEQRGSYLDEFKTTYDFTSNKLSDEVLMQLETKMNDFVRSNGSVEVLNVKKDELDSSITHMKNVDYPELIFVEGHIWKQQSVQE
;
A
#
# COMPACT_ATOMS: atom_id res chain seq x y z
N MET A 1 17.82 -13.85 34.11
CA MET A 1 16.53 -13.24 34.52
C MET A 1 16.87 -12.08 35.43
N LEU A 2 17.29 -10.95 34.85
CA LEU A 2 17.57 -9.74 35.61
C LEU A 2 16.23 -9.15 36.05
N ILE A 3 16.02 -9.12 37.36
CA ILE A 3 14.86 -8.50 38.01
C ILE A 3 14.98 -7.00 37.72
N MET A 4 13.99 -6.41 37.05
CA MET A 4 13.90 -4.96 36.95
C MET A 4 13.88 -4.38 38.36
N PRO A 5 14.62 -3.29 38.63
CA PRO A 5 14.50 -2.62 39.92
C PRO A 5 13.04 -2.28 40.22
N GLU A 6 12.57 -2.54 41.45
CA GLU A 6 11.16 -2.36 41.84
C GLU A 6 10.62 -0.97 41.51
N HIS A 7 11.46 0.07 41.52
CA HIS A 7 11.07 1.43 41.19
C HIS A 7 10.71 1.62 39.71
N TRP A 8 11.38 0.95 38.76
CA TRP A 8 10.95 1.01 37.36
C TRP A 8 9.68 0.21 37.17
N GLN A 9 9.58 -0.95 37.81
CA GLN A 9 8.37 -1.75 37.75
C GLN A 9 7.19 -0.95 38.33
N PHE A 10 7.42 -0.17 39.38
CA PHE A 10 6.46 0.76 39.96
C PHE A 10 6.16 1.96 39.07
N VAL A 11 7.15 2.70 38.56
CA VAL A 11 6.95 3.86 37.66
C VAL A 11 6.25 3.43 36.38
N PHE A 12 6.62 2.30 35.79
CA PHE A 12 5.90 1.75 34.65
C PHE A 12 4.52 1.27 35.04
N THR A 13 4.32 0.54 36.15
CA THR A 13 2.96 0.15 36.57
C THR A 13 2.11 1.37 36.87
N MET A 14 2.66 2.45 37.42
CA MET A 14 1.95 3.69 37.64
C MET A 14 1.66 4.40 36.30
N VAL A 15 2.63 4.59 35.41
CA VAL A 15 2.40 5.24 34.10
C VAL A 15 1.50 4.38 33.19
N LEU A 16 1.53 3.05 33.33
CA LEU A 16 0.76 2.09 32.54
C LEU A 16 -0.63 1.80 33.15
N ASP A 17 -0.80 1.78 34.48
CA ASP A 17 -2.12 1.64 35.13
C ASP A 17 -2.80 3.00 35.36
N PHE A 18 -2.06 4.11 35.35
CA PHE A 18 -2.61 5.46 35.39
C PHE A 18 -3.10 5.85 33.99
N ARG A 19 -4.19 5.17 33.63
CA ARG A 19 -5.26 5.55 32.71
C ARG A 19 -4.81 6.61 31.71
N MET A 20 -4.16 6.16 30.64
CA MET A 20 -3.89 6.98 29.46
C MET A 20 -5.19 7.63 28.97
N LYS A 21 -6.32 6.92 29.11
CA LYS A 21 -7.68 7.45 28.97
C LYS A 21 -7.97 8.69 29.83
N VAL A 22 -7.62 8.69 31.12
CA VAL A 22 -7.82 9.84 32.02
C VAL A 22 -6.91 11.00 31.63
N LEU A 23 -5.65 10.74 31.27
CA LEU A 23 -4.74 11.79 30.81
C LEU A 23 -5.21 12.42 29.50
N VAL A 24 -5.65 11.61 28.54
CA VAL A 24 -6.22 12.09 27.26
C VAL A 24 -7.52 12.84 27.50
N GLN A 25 -8.39 12.36 28.40
CA GLN A 25 -9.64 13.05 28.77
C GLN A 25 -9.36 14.42 29.40
N VAL A 26 -8.44 14.47 30.37
CA VAL A 26 -8.06 15.72 31.06
C VAL A 26 -7.37 16.68 30.09
N ALA A 27 -6.50 16.20 29.20
CA ALA A 27 -5.87 17.03 28.18
C ALA A 27 -6.90 17.57 27.18
N ALA A 28 -7.87 16.74 26.75
CA ALA A 28 -8.98 17.15 25.90
C ALA A 28 -9.83 18.24 26.55
N GLU A 29 -10.15 18.08 27.84
CA GLU A 29 -10.89 19.06 28.64
C GLU A 29 -10.10 20.37 28.79
N LEU A 30 -8.80 20.31 29.07
CA LEU A 30 -7.93 21.49 29.18
C LEU A 30 -7.75 22.24 27.85
N MET A 31 -7.82 21.53 26.72
CA MET A 31 -7.66 22.11 25.38
C MET A 31 -9.00 22.41 24.69
N GLU A 32 -10.13 22.22 25.36
CA GLU A 32 -11.49 22.34 24.79
C GLU A 32 -11.69 21.50 23.51
N MET A 33 -10.99 20.37 23.38
CA MET A 33 -11.05 19.49 22.21
C MET A 33 -12.05 18.36 22.43
N LYS A 34 -12.88 18.07 21.43
CA LYS A 34 -13.64 16.81 21.38
C LYS A 34 -12.72 15.71 20.85
N ILE A 35 -12.27 14.82 21.74
CA ILE A 35 -11.49 13.64 21.37
C ILE A 35 -12.41 12.42 21.40
N ASP A 36 -12.44 11.64 20.31
CA ASP A 36 -13.07 10.33 20.31
C ASP A 36 -12.19 9.37 21.12
N THR A 37 -12.73 8.88 22.23
CA THR A 37 -12.01 7.96 23.13
C THR A 37 -12.12 6.49 22.70
N ASN A 38 -12.86 6.20 21.64
CA ASN A 38 -12.97 4.85 21.10
C ASN A 38 -11.62 4.39 20.53
N GLY A 39 -11.09 3.28 21.06
CA GLY A 39 -9.80 2.71 20.64
C GLY A 39 -8.63 3.03 21.57
N ILE A 40 -8.73 4.01 22.48
CA ILE A 40 -7.67 4.32 23.45
C ILE A 40 -7.28 3.11 24.27
N GLU A 41 -8.25 2.28 24.68
CA GLU A 41 -7.99 1.06 25.46
C GLU A 41 -7.19 0.02 24.65
N ILE A 42 -7.46 -0.08 23.34
CA ILE A 42 -6.72 -0.97 22.43
C ILE A 42 -5.32 -0.44 22.19
N GLU A 43 -5.19 0.87 21.95
CA GLU A 43 -3.89 1.54 21.82
C GLU A 43 -3.06 1.41 23.09
N GLU A 44 -3.68 1.54 24.27
CA GLU A 44 -3.02 1.36 25.57
C GLU A 44 -2.49 -0.07 25.73
N VAL A 45 -3.29 -1.08 25.39
CA VAL A 45 -2.87 -2.49 25.40
C VAL A 45 -1.74 -2.74 24.41
N MET A 46 -1.82 -2.17 23.21
CA MET A 46 -0.79 -2.31 22.18
C MET A 46 0.51 -1.60 22.58
N PHE A 47 0.42 -0.39 23.14
CA PHE A 47 1.54 0.36 23.67
C PHE A 47 2.23 -0.40 24.79
N LYS A 48 1.49 -0.96 25.77
CA LYS A 48 2.02 -1.84 26.81
C LYS A 48 2.78 -3.03 26.23
N LYS A 49 2.23 -3.66 25.18
CA LYS A 49 2.85 -4.81 24.51
C LYS A 49 4.14 -4.42 23.79
N THR A 50 4.14 -3.30 23.09
CA THR A 50 5.31 -2.72 22.41
C THR A 50 6.40 -2.37 23.41
N LEU A 51 6.05 -1.65 24.49
CA LEU A 51 6.98 -1.26 25.54
C LEU A 51 7.62 -2.47 26.23
N ARG A 52 6.83 -3.49 26.55
CA ARG A 52 7.35 -4.74 27.14
C ARG A 52 8.34 -5.45 26.21
N ARG A 53 8.08 -5.48 24.91
CA ARG A 53 9.00 -6.05 23.92
C ARG A 53 10.28 -5.24 23.82
N GLY A 54 10.16 -3.90 23.78
CA GLY A 54 11.31 -2.98 23.79
C GLY A 54 12.19 -3.17 25.03
N LEU A 55 11.59 -3.27 26.22
CA LEU A 55 12.31 -3.53 27.48
C LEU A 55 13.07 -4.87 27.48
N GLN A 56 12.43 -5.92 26.97
CA GLN A 56 13.08 -7.24 26.84
C GLN A 56 14.28 -7.16 25.90
N GLN A 57 14.15 -6.44 24.79
CA GLN A 57 15.22 -6.29 23.83
C GLN A 57 16.35 -5.40 24.38
N PHE A 58 16.03 -4.27 25.00
CA PHE A 58 16.99 -3.40 25.68
C PHE A 58 17.82 -4.19 26.69
N SER A 59 17.16 -4.97 27.55
CA SER A 59 17.85 -5.79 28.55
C SER A 59 18.81 -6.81 27.92
N LYS A 60 18.41 -7.46 26.82
CA LYS A 60 19.28 -8.38 26.07
C LYS A 60 20.50 -7.70 25.48
N ILE A 61 20.30 -6.52 24.87
CA ILE A 61 21.39 -5.74 24.27
C ILE A 61 22.38 -5.35 25.36
N VAL A 62 21.90 -4.82 26.48
CA VAL A 62 22.71 -4.41 27.64
C VAL A 62 23.46 -5.58 28.29
N GLU A 63 22.82 -6.74 28.41
CA GLU A 63 23.46 -7.97 28.93
C GLU A 63 24.59 -8.45 28.00
N ALA A 64 24.40 -8.33 26.68
CA ALA A 64 25.38 -8.74 25.68
C ALA A 64 26.52 -7.73 25.50
N LYS A 65 26.20 -6.44 25.54
CA LYS A 65 27.13 -5.33 25.39
C LYS A 65 26.80 -4.21 26.38
N LYS A 66 27.79 -3.83 27.19
CA LYS A 66 27.68 -2.74 28.17
C LYS A 66 27.72 -1.34 27.53
N LYS A 67 27.24 -1.21 26.29
CA LYS A 67 27.14 0.04 25.53
C LYS A 67 26.02 -0.09 24.49
N LEU A 68 25.39 1.02 24.15
CA LEU A 68 24.37 1.12 23.11
C LEU A 68 24.91 2.00 21.98
N ASP A 69 25.01 1.44 20.77
CA ASP A 69 25.35 2.20 19.57
C ASP A 69 24.09 2.75 18.89
N SER A 70 24.28 3.64 17.90
CA SER A 70 23.17 4.28 17.20
C SER A 70 22.29 3.24 16.49
N GLU A 71 22.87 2.13 16.04
CA GLU A 71 22.16 1.00 15.44
C GLU A 71 21.24 0.28 16.44
N ASP A 72 21.64 0.10 17.69
CA ASP A 72 20.76 -0.44 18.73
C ASP A 72 19.61 0.47 19.08
N VAL A 73 19.91 1.76 19.26
CA VAL A 73 18.89 2.75 19.62
C VAL A 73 17.90 2.88 18.46
N PHE A 74 18.40 2.85 17.23
CA PHE A 74 17.59 2.79 16.03
C PHE A 74 16.75 1.50 15.96
N LEU A 75 17.31 0.33 16.24
CA LEU A 75 16.58 -0.93 16.29
C LEU A 75 15.44 -0.89 17.32
N LEU A 76 15.72 -0.40 18.53
CA LEU A 76 14.74 -0.25 19.60
C LEU A 76 13.62 0.71 19.17
N TYR A 77 13.96 1.82 18.54
CA TYR A 77 13.01 2.83 18.05
C TYR A 77 12.16 2.33 16.87
N ASP A 78 12.79 1.91 15.78
CA ASP A 78 12.13 1.60 14.50
C ASP A 78 11.41 0.25 14.54
N THR A 79 12.07 -0.80 15.04
CA THR A 79 11.53 -2.17 15.00
C THR A 79 10.67 -2.47 16.23
N TYR A 80 11.09 -2.03 17.41
CA TYR A 80 10.40 -2.34 18.67
C TYR A 80 9.51 -1.21 19.18
N GLY A 81 9.44 -0.06 18.48
CA GLY A 81 8.61 1.09 18.87
C GLY A 81 8.98 1.68 20.24
N PHE A 82 10.20 1.41 20.72
CA PHE A 82 10.65 1.78 22.05
C PHE A 82 11.20 3.22 22.03
N PRO A 83 10.66 4.14 22.85
CA PRO A 83 11.02 5.55 22.78
C PRO A 83 12.51 5.80 23.05
N LYS A 84 13.16 6.61 22.21
CA LYS A 84 14.58 6.96 22.36
C LYS A 84 14.89 7.61 23.71
N ASP A 85 13.99 8.47 24.20
CA ASP A 85 14.18 9.20 25.46
C ASP A 85 14.17 8.23 26.65
N LEU A 86 13.34 7.19 26.57
CA LEU A 86 13.28 6.13 27.56
C LEU A 86 14.52 5.24 27.50
N THR A 87 15.02 4.93 26.30
CA THR A 87 16.30 4.22 26.11
C THR A 87 17.45 4.97 26.79
N ASN A 88 17.52 6.29 26.59
CA ASN A 88 18.57 7.14 27.18
C ASN A 88 18.49 7.17 28.71
N LEU A 89 17.30 7.42 29.26
CA LEU A 89 17.06 7.41 30.72
C LEU A 89 17.49 6.09 31.36
N MET A 90 17.08 4.97 30.77
CA MET A 90 17.40 3.65 31.29
C MET A 90 18.89 3.30 31.17
N ALA A 91 19.56 3.78 30.13
CA ALA A 91 20.99 3.59 29.97
C ALA A 91 21.78 4.40 31.00
N GLU A 92 21.38 5.66 31.24
CA GLU A 92 21.98 6.55 32.23
C GLU A 92 21.93 5.94 33.64
N GLU A 93 20.76 5.46 34.07
CA GLU A 93 20.62 4.82 35.38
C GLU A 93 21.47 3.55 35.56
N LYS A 94 21.73 2.84 34.47
CA LYS A 94 22.58 1.65 34.47
C LYS A 94 24.05 1.96 34.22
N ASN A 95 24.42 3.24 34.12
CA ASN A 95 25.77 3.70 33.76
C ASN A 95 26.26 3.08 32.43
N ILE A 96 25.39 3.05 31.43
CA ILE A 96 25.66 2.50 30.10
C ILE A 96 25.89 3.66 29.14
N GLU A 97 26.99 3.60 28.40
CA GLU A 97 27.31 4.59 27.37
C GLU A 97 26.37 4.41 26.15
N VAL A 98 25.79 5.52 25.69
CA VAL A 98 24.92 5.57 24.50
C VAL A 98 25.54 6.50 23.46
N SER A 99 25.74 6.02 22.24
CA SER A 99 26.14 6.84 21.09
C SER A 99 24.96 7.08 20.15
N MET A 100 24.73 8.35 19.82
CA MET A 100 23.63 8.79 18.94
C MET A 100 24.13 9.38 17.61
N ASP A 101 25.43 9.27 17.33
CA ASP A 101 26.10 10.01 16.25
C ASP A 101 25.51 9.73 14.85
N ASN A 102 24.99 8.52 14.62
CA ASN A 102 24.42 8.10 13.33
C ASN A 102 22.89 7.92 13.36
N PHE A 103 22.22 8.18 14.48
CA PHE A 103 20.80 7.86 14.65
C PHE A 103 19.91 8.57 13.64
N ASP A 104 20.06 9.88 13.49
CA ASP A 104 19.23 10.67 12.57
C ASP A 104 19.44 10.26 11.10
N LYS A 105 20.67 9.85 10.75
CA LYS A 105 20.98 9.33 9.42
C LYS A 105 20.28 8.00 9.17
N LEU A 106 20.25 7.08 10.14
CA LEU A 106 19.54 5.81 10.03
C LEU A 106 18.03 6.02 9.86
N VAL A 107 17.46 6.98 10.60
CA VAL A 107 16.04 7.37 10.45
C VAL A 107 15.76 7.91 9.06
N GLU A 108 16.63 8.77 8.52
CA GLU A 108 16.43 9.31 7.18
C GLU A 108 16.59 8.24 6.09
N GLU A 109 17.59 7.36 6.20
CA GLU A 109 17.76 6.22 5.28
C GLU A 109 16.55 5.26 5.29
N ALA A 110 15.94 5.02 6.45
CA ALA A 110 14.73 4.19 6.56
C ALA A 110 13.51 4.87 5.92
N LYS A 111 13.36 6.18 6.09
CA LYS A 111 12.33 6.97 5.39
C LYS A 111 12.56 6.97 3.88
N GLU A 112 13.80 7.11 3.42
CA GLU A 112 14.11 7.05 2.00
C GLU A 112 13.85 5.66 1.42
N LYS A 113 14.23 4.57 2.10
CA LYS A 113 13.94 3.18 1.67
C LYS A 113 12.44 2.89 1.56
N SER A 114 11.62 3.45 2.45
CA SER A 114 10.17 3.30 2.36
C SER A 114 9.57 4.12 1.20
N ARG A 115 10.19 5.24 0.82
CA ARG A 115 9.80 6.07 -0.33
C ARG A 115 10.29 5.53 -1.68
N THR A 116 11.50 4.98 -1.74
CA THR A 116 12.21 4.51 -2.96
C THR A 116 11.78 3.13 -3.43
N ARG A 117 10.83 2.48 -2.75
CA ARG A 117 10.20 1.24 -3.26
C ARG A 117 9.34 1.47 -4.52
N LYS A 118 9.25 2.71 -5.01
CA LYS A 118 8.75 3.07 -6.34
C LYS A 118 9.96 3.13 -7.28
N GLU A 119 9.98 2.29 -8.33
CA GLU A 119 11.00 2.35 -9.38
C GLU A 119 11.14 3.80 -9.88
N SER A 120 12.38 4.26 -10.08
CA SER A 120 12.66 5.62 -10.52
C SER A 120 11.95 5.90 -11.86
N PRO A 121 11.19 6.99 -11.99
CA PRO A 121 10.49 7.30 -13.23
C PRO A 121 11.51 7.52 -14.36
N ILE A 122 11.21 6.99 -15.54
CA ILE A 122 12.00 7.22 -16.75
C ILE A 122 11.99 8.74 -17.00
N THR A 123 13.16 9.38 -16.89
CA THR A 123 13.30 10.85 -16.94
C THR A 123 13.70 11.33 -18.35
N ILE A 124 13.56 10.47 -19.37
CA ILE A 124 13.92 10.82 -20.75
C ILE A 124 12.81 11.68 -21.35
N ASN A 125 13.20 12.79 -21.98
CA ASN A 125 12.28 13.55 -22.80
C ASN A 125 12.12 12.85 -24.16
N PHE A 126 11.00 12.16 -24.34
CA PHE A 126 10.68 11.48 -25.59
C PHE A 126 10.16 12.48 -26.61
N ASN A 127 10.71 12.47 -27.83
CA ASN A 127 10.13 13.18 -28.97
C ASN A 127 9.21 12.25 -29.78
N PHE A 128 8.36 11.49 -29.07
CA PHE A 128 7.37 10.57 -29.64
C PHE A 128 5.97 11.07 -29.30
N GLU A 129 4.99 10.70 -30.12
CA GLU A 129 3.59 10.87 -29.74
C GLU A 129 3.26 9.99 -28.54
N LYS A 130 2.31 10.45 -27.70
CA LYS A 130 1.83 9.69 -26.56
C LYS A 130 1.21 8.37 -27.03
N THR A 131 1.61 7.26 -26.42
CA THR A 131 1.02 5.95 -26.68
C THR A 131 -0.50 5.99 -26.47
N ASP A 132 -1.24 5.54 -27.48
CA ASP A 132 -2.68 5.35 -27.41
C ASP A 132 -3.01 4.07 -26.62
N ASP A 133 -3.55 4.24 -25.42
CA ASP A 133 -3.88 3.15 -24.50
C ASP A 133 -5.39 2.85 -24.46
N SER A 134 -6.21 3.38 -25.37
CA SER A 134 -7.65 3.09 -25.41
C SER A 134 -7.93 1.59 -25.60
N TYR A 135 -7.07 0.92 -26.37
CA TYR A 135 -7.19 -0.50 -26.71
C TYR A 135 -7.11 -1.46 -25.53
N LYS A 136 -6.67 -1.01 -24.34
CA LYS A 136 -6.67 -1.84 -23.12
C LYS A 136 -8.08 -2.29 -22.69
N TYR A 137 -9.12 -1.62 -23.21
CA TYR A 137 -10.53 -1.93 -22.98
C TYR A 137 -11.19 -2.72 -24.12
N ASP A 138 -10.60 -2.72 -25.32
CA ASP A 138 -11.28 -3.18 -26.55
C ASP A 138 -11.04 -4.66 -26.86
N GLY A 139 -9.96 -5.27 -26.36
CA GLY A 139 -9.67 -6.68 -26.57
C GLY A 139 -8.19 -7.04 -26.49
N ASN A 140 -7.88 -8.31 -26.76
CA ASN A 140 -6.52 -8.83 -26.84
C ASN A 140 -6.06 -8.94 -28.30
N GLY A 141 -4.76 -8.78 -28.55
CA GLY A 141 -4.17 -8.95 -29.88
C GLY A 141 -4.41 -7.75 -30.80
N ILE A 142 -3.60 -6.71 -30.64
CA ILE A 142 -3.65 -5.51 -31.51
C ILE A 142 -2.37 -5.36 -32.32
N SER A 143 -2.48 -4.82 -33.54
CA SER A 143 -1.31 -4.34 -34.29
C SER A 143 -0.83 -2.99 -33.74
N ALA A 144 0.48 -2.84 -33.58
CA ALA A 144 1.14 -1.62 -33.11
C ALA A 144 2.51 -1.43 -33.78
N HIS A 145 3.07 -0.23 -33.67
CA HIS A 145 4.39 0.13 -34.16
C HIS A 145 5.33 0.49 -33.01
N LEU A 146 6.53 -0.09 -33.02
CA LEU A 146 7.59 0.28 -32.08
C LEU A 146 8.14 1.69 -32.42
N GLN A 147 7.99 2.62 -31.49
CA GLN A 147 8.51 3.99 -31.57
C GLN A 147 9.94 4.10 -31.02
N GLY A 148 10.27 3.36 -29.95
CA GLY A 148 11.59 3.44 -29.33
C GLY A 148 11.91 2.34 -28.32
N ILE A 149 13.20 2.21 -27.99
CA ILE A 149 13.73 1.27 -26.99
C ILE A 149 14.53 2.07 -25.97
N VAL A 150 14.31 1.81 -24.69
CA VAL A 150 15.03 2.45 -23.58
C VAL A 150 15.77 1.42 -22.76
N LEU A 151 17.05 1.67 -22.53
CA LEU A 151 17.91 0.88 -21.64
C LEU A 151 18.72 1.85 -20.78
N ASN A 152 18.71 1.68 -19.45
CA ASN A 152 19.45 2.54 -18.51
C ASN A 152 19.19 4.05 -18.68
N ASN A 153 17.94 4.45 -18.92
CA ASN A 153 17.56 5.83 -19.22
C ASN A 153 18.21 6.43 -20.49
N GLU A 154 18.64 5.60 -21.44
CA GLU A 154 19.12 6.03 -22.76
C GLU A 154 18.30 5.38 -23.88
N LEU A 155 18.07 6.16 -24.95
CA LEU A 155 17.48 5.62 -26.17
C LEU A 155 18.53 4.80 -26.89
N VAL A 156 18.24 3.51 -27.07
CA VAL A 156 19.10 2.58 -27.78
C VAL A 156 18.43 2.15 -29.07
N ASP A 157 19.24 1.83 -30.07
CA ASP A 157 18.70 1.29 -31.30
C ASP A 157 18.23 -0.15 -31.10
N SER A 158 18.87 -0.91 -30.20
CA SER A 158 18.70 -2.36 -29.97
C SER A 158 18.72 -2.81 -28.53
N LEU A 159 18.00 -3.92 -28.26
CA LEU A 159 18.08 -4.65 -27.00
C LEU A 159 18.70 -6.03 -27.25
N GLU A 160 19.78 -6.35 -26.54
CA GLU A 160 20.40 -7.66 -26.61
C GLU A 160 19.53 -8.74 -25.94
N GLU A 161 19.73 -9.99 -26.35
CA GLU A 161 19.03 -11.12 -25.76
C GLU A 161 19.27 -11.19 -24.24
N ASN A 162 18.21 -11.47 -23.47
CA ASN A 162 18.21 -11.52 -22.01
C ASN A 162 18.50 -10.18 -21.28
N LYS A 163 18.53 -9.04 -21.97
CA LYS A 163 18.54 -7.73 -21.31
C LYS A 163 17.12 -7.26 -21.02
N LYS A 164 16.94 -6.62 -19.85
CA LYS A 164 15.70 -5.94 -19.49
C LYS A 164 15.78 -4.48 -19.94
N GLY A 165 14.76 -4.00 -20.62
CA GLY A 165 14.62 -2.61 -21.06
C GLY A 165 13.14 -2.31 -21.31
N TYR A 166 12.84 -1.06 -21.65
CA TYR A 166 11.49 -0.62 -21.97
C TYR A 166 11.32 -0.49 -23.49
N LEU A 167 10.15 -0.90 -23.98
CA LEU A 167 9.74 -0.75 -25.38
C LEU A 167 8.58 0.23 -25.42
N ILE A 168 8.64 1.21 -26.32
CA ILE A 168 7.63 2.26 -26.47
C ILE A 168 6.92 2.05 -27.79
N PHE A 169 5.59 1.98 -27.75
CA PHE A 169 4.73 1.73 -28.91
C PHE A 169 3.80 2.92 -29.16
N ASP A 170 3.34 3.07 -30.40
CA ASP A 170 2.32 4.06 -30.77
C ASP A 170 0.97 3.78 -30.08
N ARG A 171 0.64 2.51 -29.82
CA ARG A 171 -0.56 2.08 -29.10
C ARG A 171 -0.33 0.79 -28.30
N THR A 172 -1.19 0.52 -27.32
CA THR A 172 -1.07 -0.69 -26.47
C THR A 172 -2.41 -1.21 -25.94
N CYS A 173 -2.56 -2.54 -25.89
CA CYS A 173 -3.64 -3.23 -25.18
C CYS A 173 -3.24 -3.66 -23.75
N PHE A 174 -1.99 -3.41 -23.34
CA PHE A 174 -1.48 -3.75 -22.01
C PHE A 174 -1.89 -2.68 -20.99
N TYR A 175 -2.40 -3.12 -19.85
CA TYR A 175 -2.61 -2.29 -18.68
C TYR A 175 -1.29 -2.14 -17.93
N SER A 176 -0.88 -0.90 -17.67
CA SER A 176 0.31 -0.58 -16.88
C SER A 176 0.07 -0.81 -15.39
N GLU A 177 1.14 -0.99 -14.61
CA GLU A 177 1.00 -1.00 -13.16
C GLU A 177 0.45 0.33 -12.65
N SER A 178 -0.70 0.31 -11.99
CA SER A 178 -1.39 1.52 -11.49
C SER A 178 -2.44 1.16 -10.45
N GLY A 179 -2.70 2.06 -9.50
CA GLY A 179 -3.77 1.88 -8.49
C GLY A 179 -3.63 0.63 -7.61
N GLY A 180 -2.42 0.09 -7.47
CA GLY A 180 -2.15 -1.18 -6.77
C GLY A 180 -2.30 -2.43 -7.65
N GLN A 181 -2.77 -2.29 -8.89
CA GLN A 181 -2.84 -3.38 -9.87
C GLN A 181 -1.49 -3.58 -10.56
N VAL A 182 -0.99 -4.81 -10.50
CA VAL A 182 0.17 -5.24 -11.29
C VAL A 182 -0.11 -5.08 -12.79
N GLY A 183 0.90 -4.63 -13.53
CA GLY A 183 0.83 -4.53 -14.98
C GLY A 183 0.64 -5.89 -15.66
N ASP A 184 0.20 -5.86 -16.90
CA ASP A 184 0.05 -7.09 -17.69
C ASP A 184 1.37 -7.73 -18.07
N LYS A 185 1.26 -9.01 -18.39
CA LYS A 185 2.31 -9.82 -19.00
C LYS A 185 1.77 -10.38 -20.30
N GLY A 186 2.65 -10.63 -21.25
CA GLY A 186 2.24 -11.05 -22.57
C GLY A 186 3.40 -11.16 -23.55
N LEU A 187 3.04 -11.23 -24.82
CA LEU A 187 3.95 -11.42 -25.93
C LEU A 187 3.85 -10.24 -26.89
N ILE A 188 4.98 -9.98 -27.54
CA ILE A 188 5.14 -9.00 -28.62
C ILE A 188 5.67 -9.76 -29.81
N THR A 189 4.90 -9.82 -30.90
CA THR A 189 5.23 -10.58 -32.11
C THR A 189 5.45 -9.63 -33.28
N PHE A 190 6.70 -9.43 -33.70
CA PHE A 190 7.02 -8.55 -34.84
C PHE A 190 6.71 -9.23 -36.18
N LEU A 191 6.00 -8.54 -37.08
CA LEU A 191 5.38 -9.11 -38.29
C LEU A 191 6.30 -9.23 -39.53
N SER A 192 7.63 -9.02 -39.42
CA SER A 192 8.53 -9.17 -40.56
C SER A 192 9.92 -9.74 -40.23
N ASN A 193 10.22 -10.89 -40.85
CA ASN A 193 11.53 -11.49 -41.20
C ASN A 193 12.63 -11.60 -40.13
N GLY A 194 12.52 -12.57 -39.22
CA GLY A 194 13.69 -13.28 -38.68
C GLY A 194 14.81 -12.40 -38.09
N LYS A 195 14.53 -11.78 -36.93
CA LYS A 195 15.44 -11.05 -36.02
C LYS A 195 16.20 -9.83 -36.59
N LYS A 196 15.84 -8.64 -36.07
CA LYS A 196 16.66 -7.93 -35.06
C LYS A 196 15.81 -6.91 -34.29
N VAL A 197 15.83 -7.03 -32.96
CA VAL A 197 15.51 -5.93 -32.05
C VAL A 197 16.73 -5.02 -32.04
N GLY A 198 16.90 -4.29 -33.15
CA GLY A 198 17.38 -2.92 -33.10
C GLY A 198 18.27 -2.33 -34.19
N GLY A 199 17.88 -1.11 -34.57
CA GLY A 199 18.41 -0.37 -35.71
C GLY A 199 17.38 0.46 -36.50
N LYS A 200 16.18 0.77 -35.94
CA LYS A 200 15.06 1.62 -36.48
C LYS A 200 14.43 1.19 -37.83
N THR A 201 13.17 1.50 -38.19
CA THR A 201 12.04 2.29 -37.62
C THR A 201 10.76 1.64 -38.19
N SER A 202 9.71 1.43 -37.41
CA SER A 202 8.45 0.75 -37.79
C SER A 202 8.54 -0.75 -38.09
N SER A 203 8.85 -1.53 -37.06
CA SER A 203 8.52 -2.96 -37.08
C SER A 203 7.10 -3.10 -36.56
N GLU A 204 6.14 -3.20 -37.47
CA GLU A 204 4.78 -3.57 -37.13
C GLU A 204 4.81 -4.85 -36.29
N CYS A 205 4.03 -4.88 -35.21
CA CYS A 205 4.00 -5.98 -34.28
C CYS A 205 2.59 -6.21 -33.76
N THR A 206 2.32 -7.44 -33.34
CA THR A 206 1.12 -7.78 -32.58
C THR A 206 1.47 -7.77 -31.09
N LEU A 207 0.65 -7.06 -30.32
CA LEU A 207 0.71 -6.98 -28.86
C LEU A 207 -0.40 -7.86 -28.29
N GLU A 208 -0.04 -8.86 -27.49
CA GLU A 208 -0.98 -9.81 -26.87
C GLU A 208 -0.68 -9.97 -25.38
N PHE A 209 -1.62 -9.61 -24.52
CA PHE A 209 -1.51 -9.91 -23.09
C PHE A 209 -1.97 -11.35 -22.78
N ASP A 210 -1.53 -11.89 -21.65
CA ASP A 210 -2.01 -13.14 -21.10
C ASP A 210 -3.46 -12.96 -20.60
N GLU A 211 -4.40 -13.46 -21.38
CA GLU A 211 -5.83 -13.29 -21.15
C GLU A 211 -6.28 -13.94 -19.83
N THR A 212 -5.85 -15.18 -19.57
CA THR A 212 -6.17 -15.88 -18.32
C THR A 212 -5.64 -15.12 -17.11
N ARG A 213 -4.44 -14.54 -17.20
CA ARG A 213 -3.88 -13.70 -16.14
C ARG A 213 -4.69 -12.41 -15.97
N ARG A 214 -5.04 -11.73 -17.06
CA ARG A 214 -5.84 -10.50 -17.04
C ARG A 214 -7.21 -10.73 -16.42
N GLU A 215 -7.87 -11.84 -16.73
CA GLU A 215 -9.17 -12.20 -16.15
C GLU A 215 -9.11 -12.37 -14.64
N LYS A 216 -8.08 -13.05 -14.12
CA LYS A 216 -7.87 -13.20 -12.66
C LYS A 216 -7.63 -11.85 -12.00
N ILE A 217 -6.83 -10.99 -12.63
CA ILE A 217 -6.58 -9.63 -12.15
C ILE A 217 -7.88 -8.82 -12.12
N ARG A 218 -8.69 -8.86 -13.19
CA ARG A 218 -10.01 -8.20 -13.24
C ARG A 218 -10.94 -8.72 -12.14
N ALA A 219 -10.99 -10.02 -11.91
CA ALA A 219 -11.79 -10.60 -10.83
C ALA A 219 -11.34 -10.10 -9.45
N ASN A 220 -10.04 -10.06 -9.20
CA ASN A 220 -9.45 -9.53 -7.97
C ASN A 220 -9.65 -8.00 -7.81
N HIS A 221 -9.68 -7.27 -8.92
CA HIS A 221 -10.00 -5.84 -8.96
C HIS A 221 -11.44 -5.59 -8.49
N SER A 222 -12.42 -6.24 -9.12
CA SER A 222 -13.82 -6.12 -8.71
C SER A 222 -14.05 -6.63 -7.29
N ALA A 223 -13.36 -7.69 -6.85
CA ALA A 223 -13.40 -8.14 -5.46
C ALA A 223 -12.87 -7.07 -4.49
N GLY A 224 -11.82 -6.33 -4.87
CA GLY A 224 -11.29 -5.20 -4.11
C GLY A 224 -12.30 -4.06 -3.96
N HIS A 225 -13.03 -3.74 -5.02
CA HIS A 225 -14.11 -2.74 -4.94
C HIS A 225 -15.29 -3.19 -4.09
N LEU A 226 -15.72 -4.45 -4.21
CA LEU A 226 -16.76 -5.02 -3.34
C LEU A 226 -16.35 -5.00 -1.87
N LEU A 227 -15.09 -5.35 -1.57
CA LEU A 227 -14.54 -5.28 -0.22
C LEU A 227 -14.56 -3.84 0.31
N GLY A 228 -14.04 -2.90 -0.49
CA GLY A 228 -14.08 -1.47 -0.17
C GLY A 228 -15.48 -0.93 -0.01
N HIS A 229 -16.48 -1.48 -0.70
CA HIS A 229 -17.88 -1.11 -0.57
C HIS A 229 -18.49 -1.63 0.74
N PHE A 230 -18.48 -2.96 0.94
CA PHE A 230 -19.17 -3.58 2.07
C PHE A 230 -18.49 -3.36 3.42
N ILE A 231 -17.18 -3.04 3.46
CA ILE A 231 -16.52 -2.76 4.74
C ILE A 231 -17.13 -1.57 5.46
N ARG A 232 -17.69 -0.60 4.73
CA ARG A 232 -18.32 0.61 5.31
C ARG A 232 -19.61 0.31 6.08
N ASP A 233 -20.26 -0.81 5.80
CA ASP A 233 -21.42 -1.25 6.59
C ASP A 233 -21.02 -1.61 8.04
N PHE A 234 -19.75 -1.95 8.25
CA PHE A 234 -19.21 -2.35 9.55
C PHE A 234 -18.28 -1.29 10.15
N VAL A 235 -17.58 -0.53 9.30
CA VAL A 235 -16.66 0.55 9.67
C VAL A 235 -17.00 1.78 8.81
N PRO A 236 -18.02 2.58 9.18
CA PRO A 236 -18.52 3.68 8.35
C PRO A 236 -17.45 4.72 7.98
N ASP A 237 -16.52 4.98 8.90
CA ASP A 237 -15.43 5.95 8.73
C ASP A 237 -14.14 5.33 8.14
N ALA A 238 -14.23 4.14 7.55
CA ALA A 238 -13.08 3.48 6.93
C ALA A 238 -12.54 4.31 5.75
N GLU A 239 -11.33 4.82 5.89
CA GLU A 239 -10.58 5.47 4.82
C GLU A 239 -9.58 4.50 4.22
N GLN A 240 -9.59 4.37 2.88
CA GLN A 240 -8.59 3.58 2.16
C GLN A 240 -7.18 4.16 2.33
N ARG A 241 -6.23 3.31 2.69
CA ARG A 241 -4.80 3.63 2.85
C ARG A 241 -3.93 3.01 1.77
N GLY A 242 -4.40 1.93 1.15
CA GLY A 242 -3.64 1.21 0.14
C GLY A 242 -4.46 0.11 -0.51
N SER A 243 -3.96 -0.36 -1.64
CA SER A 243 -4.44 -1.56 -2.31
C SER A 243 -3.28 -2.22 -3.03
N TYR A 244 -3.33 -3.54 -3.10
CA TYR A 244 -2.47 -4.32 -3.98
C TYR A 244 -3.29 -5.46 -4.55
N LEU A 245 -3.19 -5.69 -5.85
CA LEU A 245 -3.88 -6.78 -6.52
C LEU A 245 -3.00 -7.36 -7.63
N ASP A 246 -2.94 -8.69 -7.65
CA ASP A 246 -2.28 -9.51 -8.66
C ASP A 246 -3.19 -10.65 -9.12
N GLU A 247 -2.68 -11.58 -9.91
CA GLU A 247 -3.43 -12.74 -10.40
C GLU A 247 -3.80 -13.78 -9.32
N PHE A 248 -3.27 -13.66 -8.10
CA PHE A 248 -3.47 -14.61 -7.00
C PHE A 248 -4.30 -14.04 -5.86
N LYS A 249 -4.22 -12.73 -5.61
CA LYS A 249 -4.90 -12.08 -4.49
C LYS A 249 -5.21 -10.61 -4.73
N THR A 250 -6.14 -10.11 -3.92
CA THR A 250 -6.38 -8.68 -3.69
C THR A 250 -6.19 -8.37 -2.21
N THR A 251 -5.71 -7.18 -1.91
CA THR A 251 -5.55 -6.64 -0.56
C THR A 251 -6.08 -5.22 -0.55
N TYR A 252 -6.77 -4.87 0.52
CA TYR A 252 -7.40 -3.57 0.71
C TYR A 252 -7.07 -3.08 2.11
N ASP A 253 -6.28 -2.02 2.19
CA ASP A 253 -5.84 -1.44 3.44
C ASP A 253 -6.74 -0.26 3.79
N PHE A 254 -7.29 -0.24 5.00
CA PHE A 254 -8.21 0.81 5.46
C PHE A 254 -8.02 1.12 6.95
N THR A 255 -8.47 2.30 7.37
CA THR A 255 -8.44 2.69 8.78
C THR A 255 -9.50 1.98 9.58
N SER A 256 -9.07 1.15 10.54
CA SER A 256 -9.97 0.50 11.49
C SER A 256 -9.17 -0.06 12.67
N ASN A 257 -9.86 -0.29 13.79
CA ASN A 257 -9.42 -1.28 14.76
C ASN A 257 -9.48 -2.68 14.15
N LYS A 258 -8.82 -3.67 14.78
CA LYS A 258 -8.92 -5.06 14.33
C LYS A 258 -10.38 -5.50 14.32
N LEU A 259 -10.85 -5.96 13.16
CA LEU A 259 -12.19 -6.53 13.01
C LEU A 259 -12.31 -7.82 13.83
N SER A 260 -13.51 -8.05 14.38
CA SER A 260 -13.82 -9.33 15.02
C SER A 260 -14.02 -10.42 13.96
N ASP A 261 -13.84 -11.68 14.36
CA ASP A 261 -14.05 -12.83 13.47
C ASP A 261 -15.51 -12.90 12.97
N GLU A 262 -16.47 -12.41 13.77
CA GLU A 262 -17.88 -12.29 13.38
C GLU A 262 -18.08 -11.28 12.26
N VAL A 263 -17.46 -10.09 12.34
CA VAL A 263 -17.53 -9.07 11.28
C VAL A 263 -16.89 -9.60 10.01
N LEU A 264 -15.76 -10.32 10.10
CA LEU A 264 -15.11 -10.94 8.94
C LEU A 264 -16.04 -11.96 8.25
N MET A 265 -16.74 -12.79 9.02
CA MET A 265 -17.67 -13.79 8.50
C MET A 265 -18.91 -13.15 7.84
N GLN A 266 -19.44 -12.07 8.42
CA GLN A 266 -20.55 -11.31 7.84
C GLN A 266 -20.14 -10.60 6.55
N LEU A 267 -18.94 -10.02 6.51
CA LEU A 267 -18.38 -9.40 5.31
C LEU A 267 -18.17 -10.40 4.19
N GLU A 268 -17.58 -11.56 4.48
CA GLU A 268 -17.41 -12.65 3.52
C GLU A 268 -18.76 -13.15 2.98
N THR A 269 -19.77 -13.27 3.85
CA THR A 269 -21.13 -13.67 3.45
C THR A 269 -21.73 -12.66 2.48
N LYS A 270 -21.69 -11.36 2.81
CA LYS A 270 -22.19 -10.28 1.93
C LYS A 270 -21.53 -10.27 0.56
N MET A 271 -20.20 -10.39 0.53
CA MET A 271 -19.45 -10.44 -0.73
C MET A 271 -19.86 -11.64 -1.59
N ASN A 272 -19.95 -12.82 -0.99
CA ASN A 272 -20.36 -14.03 -1.70
C ASN A 272 -21.81 -13.96 -2.18
N ASP A 273 -22.71 -13.37 -1.41
CA ASP A 273 -24.10 -13.19 -1.81
C ASP A 273 -24.23 -12.22 -2.99
N PHE A 274 -23.42 -11.15 -3.03
CA PHE A 274 -23.32 -10.28 -4.20
C PHE A 274 -22.87 -11.06 -5.43
N VAL A 275 -21.79 -11.84 -5.31
CA VAL A 275 -21.27 -12.66 -6.42
C VAL A 275 -22.34 -13.65 -6.91
N ARG A 276 -23.04 -14.34 -5.99
CA ARG A 276 -24.12 -15.27 -6.33
C ARG A 276 -25.32 -14.61 -6.98
N SER A 277 -25.58 -13.34 -6.67
CA SER A 277 -26.69 -12.59 -7.28
C SER A 277 -26.48 -12.32 -8.78
N ASN A 278 -25.25 -12.48 -9.30
CA ASN A 278 -24.84 -12.01 -10.62
C ASN A 278 -25.20 -10.52 -10.81
N GLY A 279 -24.93 -9.70 -9.78
CA GLY A 279 -25.03 -8.25 -9.87
C GLY A 279 -24.14 -7.71 -10.99
N SER A 280 -24.58 -6.64 -11.65
CA SER A 280 -23.79 -6.02 -12.71
C SER A 280 -22.75 -5.06 -12.12
N VAL A 281 -21.64 -4.95 -12.84
CA VAL A 281 -20.63 -3.92 -12.63
C VAL A 281 -20.71 -2.99 -13.82
N GLU A 282 -20.96 -1.71 -13.56
CA GLU A 282 -21.02 -0.67 -14.58
C GLU A 282 -19.91 0.33 -14.37
N VAL A 283 -19.31 0.82 -15.45
CA VAL A 283 -18.31 1.88 -15.39
C VAL A 283 -18.95 3.17 -15.87
N LEU A 284 -18.98 4.17 -15.00
CA LEU A 284 -19.51 5.50 -15.28
C LEU A 284 -18.35 6.49 -15.43
N ASN A 285 -18.47 7.40 -16.39
CA ASN A 285 -17.58 8.55 -16.51
C ASN A 285 -18.22 9.71 -15.78
N VAL A 286 -17.62 10.13 -14.67
CA VAL A 286 -18.12 11.21 -13.82
C VAL A 286 -17.10 12.34 -13.85
N LYS A 287 -17.55 13.59 -13.96
CA LYS A 287 -16.63 14.72 -13.85
C LYS A 287 -16.22 14.92 -12.40
N LYS A 288 -14.99 15.40 -12.20
CA LYS A 288 -14.42 15.65 -10.86
C LYS A 288 -15.30 16.55 -9.97
N ASP A 289 -15.98 17.54 -10.56
CA ASP A 289 -16.89 18.46 -9.88
C ASP A 289 -18.29 17.88 -9.62
N GLU A 290 -18.62 16.75 -10.23
CA GLU A 290 -19.87 16.00 -10.06
C GLU A 290 -19.74 14.84 -9.05
N LEU A 291 -18.56 14.67 -8.43
CA LEU A 291 -18.37 13.68 -7.36
C LEU A 291 -19.22 14.04 -6.13
N ASP A 292 -20.15 13.17 -5.78
CA ASP A 292 -20.98 13.30 -4.58
C ASP A 292 -20.58 12.30 -3.48
N SER A 293 -21.29 12.33 -2.36
CA SER A 293 -21.03 11.47 -1.19
C SER A 293 -21.30 9.98 -1.43
N SER A 294 -21.95 9.61 -2.55
CA SER A 294 -22.19 8.21 -2.91
C SER A 294 -20.97 7.55 -3.55
N ILE A 295 -20.01 8.34 -4.05
CA ILE A 295 -18.81 7.86 -4.73
C ILE A 295 -17.63 7.78 -3.77
N THR A 296 -17.15 6.56 -3.54
CA THR A 296 -15.95 6.33 -2.73
C THR A 296 -14.70 6.57 -3.54
N HIS A 297 -13.81 7.42 -3.02
CA HIS A 297 -12.55 7.77 -3.64
C HIS A 297 -11.50 8.10 -2.57
N MET A 298 -10.21 8.07 -2.93
CA MET A 298 -9.13 8.47 -2.04
C MET A 298 -9.03 9.99 -1.99
N LYS A 299 -9.22 10.60 -0.82
CA LYS A 299 -9.24 12.07 -0.65
C LYS A 299 -7.93 12.78 -1.02
N ASN A 300 -6.79 12.07 -0.98
CA ASN A 300 -5.45 12.64 -1.19
C ASN A 300 -4.83 12.28 -2.55
N VAL A 301 -5.67 11.90 -3.53
CA VAL A 301 -5.23 11.59 -4.89
C VAL A 301 -5.71 12.71 -5.81
N ASP A 302 -4.81 13.22 -6.65
CA ASP A 302 -5.20 14.16 -7.69
C ASP A 302 -5.78 13.40 -8.87
N TYR A 303 -7.12 13.41 -8.97
CA TYR A 303 -7.83 12.78 -10.07
C TYR A 303 -7.91 13.72 -11.30
N PRO A 304 -7.90 13.14 -12.52
CA PRO A 304 -8.16 13.88 -13.74
C PRO A 304 -9.60 14.44 -13.78
N GLU A 305 -9.88 15.35 -14.72
CA GLU A 305 -11.22 15.97 -14.85
C GLU A 305 -12.34 14.95 -15.10
N LEU A 306 -12.04 13.87 -15.83
CA LEU A 306 -12.95 12.74 -16.07
C LEU A 306 -12.46 11.53 -15.28
N ILE A 307 -13.32 11.02 -14.41
CA ILE A 307 -13.05 9.93 -13.48
C ILE A 307 -13.90 8.73 -13.87
N PHE A 308 -13.24 7.57 -14.01
CA PHE A 308 -13.92 6.30 -14.17
C PHE A 308 -14.36 5.78 -12.80
N VAL A 309 -15.66 5.63 -12.61
CA VAL A 309 -16.29 5.16 -11.38
C VAL A 309 -16.90 3.78 -11.62
N GLU A 310 -16.50 2.79 -10.83
CA GLU A 310 -17.08 1.45 -10.87
C GLU A 310 -18.30 1.39 -9.94
N GLY A 311 -19.48 1.19 -10.53
CA GLY A 311 -20.75 1.02 -9.83
C GLY A 311 -21.15 -0.45 -9.75
N HIS A 312 -21.55 -0.91 -8.56
CA HIS A 312 -22.02 -2.27 -8.34
C HIS A 312 -23.54 -2.28 -8.13
N ILE A 313 -24.27 -2.93 -9.03
CA ILE A 313 -25.73 -2.95 -9.04
C ILE A 313 -26.20 -4.37 -8.72
N TRP A 314 -26.91 -4.52 -7.60
CA TRP A 314 -27.56 -5.79 -7.28
C TRP A 314 -28.62 -6.12 -8.33
N LYS A 315 -28.62 -7.36 -8.80
CA LYS A 315 -29.76 -7.86 -9.57
C LYS A 315 -30.93 -7.98 -8.60
N GLN A 316 -31.95 -7.13 -8.76
CA GLN A 316 -33.17 -7.25 -7.96
C GLN A 316 -33.67 -8.69 -8.08
N GLN A 317 -33.70 -9.42 -6.96
CA GLN A 317 -34.48 -10.65 -6.92
C GLN A 317 -35.92 -10.23 -7.17
N SER A 318 -36.49 -10.69 -8.27
CA SER A 318 -37.93 -10.63 -8.46
C SER A 318 -38.54 -11.33 -7.26
N VAL A 319 -39.08 -10.55 -6.32
CA VAL A 319 -39.97 -11.05 -5.29
C VAL A 319 -41.16 -11.61 -6.05
N GLN A 320 -41.16 -12.93 -6.29
CA GLN A 320 -42.39 -13.62 -6.59
C GLN A 320 -43.19 -13.60 -5.28
N GLU A 321 -44.14 -12.68 -5.19
CA GLU A 321 -45.26 -12.75 -4.26
C GLU A 321 -46.05 -14.06 -4.45
#